data_AF-A0AAW5EGM4-F1
#
_entry.id   AF-A0AAW5EGM4-F1
#
_cell.length_a   1.000
_cell.length_b   1.000
_cell.length_c   1.000
_cell.angle_alpha   90.00
_cell.angle_beta   90.00
_cell.angle_gamma   90.00
#
_symmetry.space_group_name_H-M   'P 1'
#
loop_
_entity.id
_entity.type
_entity.pdbx_description
1 polymer ?
#
loop_
_entity_poly.entity_id
_entity_poly.type
_entity_poly.pdbx_seq_one_letter_code
_entity_poly.pdbx_strand_id
1 'polypeptide(L)'
;SFAECIGAPKNVAYKDGQLSAAGQSFLQKAGISENELSFKEIKGKEVLYHQKAIKGLQSQEVLGEMIHQFLKSLNFGKSMRWGANSFEFIRAIRSIVCILDDNLVEFESYGVKSAKKTFIHRSVSYDLQEFNNAKEYFSLLEKNYIILDPLQRKERILKQFKLLESQNNIQIGEDEELLAEVIAITEYPNALLGS
;
A
#
# COMPACT_ATOMS: atom_id res chain seq x y z
N SER A 1 0.99 -21.38 2.90
CA SER A 1 1.57 -21.83 1.61
C SER A 1 2.65 -22.86 1.92
N PHE A 2 3.18 -23.56 0.92
CA PHE A 2 4.30 -24.50 1.12
C PHE A 2 5.51 -24.02 0.34
N ALA A 3 6.69 -24.11 0.95
CA ALA A 3 7.94 -24.05 0.20
C ALA A 3 8.45 -25.47 -0.01
N GLU A 4 8.71 -25.80 -1.28
CA GLU A 4 9.35 -27.05 -1.68
C GLU A 4 10.86 -26.81 -1.83
N CYS A 5 11.66 -27.69 -1.24
CA CYS A 5 13.09 -27.79 -1.49
C CYS A 5 13.36 -29.09 -2.23
N ILE A 6 13.89 -29.00 -3.45
CA ILE A 6 14.28 -30.15 -4.27
C ILE A 6 15.81 -30.19 -4.35
N GLY A 7 16.39 -31.34 -4.07
CA GLY A 7 17.83 -31.54 -4.06
C GLY A 7 18.34 -32.48 -5.14
N ALA A 8 19.54 -33.01 -4.93
CA ALA A 8 20.16 -33.96 -5.84
C ALA A 8 19.38 -35.28 -5.93
N PRO A 9 19.57 -36.06 -7.01
CA PRO A 9 19.10 -37.44 -7.08
C PRO A 9 19.59 -38.28 -5.89
N LYS A 10 18.76 -39.20 -5.41
CA LYS A 10 19.05 -40.06 -4.24
C LYS A 10 20.37 -40.83 -4.38
N ASN A 11 20.67 -41.35 -5.58
CA ASN A 11 21.92 -42.05 -5.87
C ASN A 11 23.18 -41.15 -5.86
N VAL A 12 23.02 -39.83 -5.91
CA VAL A 12 24.11 -38.86 -5.74
C VAL A 12 24.18 -38.38 -4.28
N ALA A 13 23.02 -38.21 -3.64
CA ALA A 13 22.90 -37.80 -2.25
C ALA A 13 23.29 -38.89 -1.24
N TYR A 14 23.19 -40.16 -1.62
CA TYR A 14 23.59 -41.32 -0.83
C TYR A 14 24.64 -42.13 -1.59
N LYS A 15 25.75 -42.43 -0.92
CA LYS A 15 26.77 -43.38 -1.38
C LYS A 15 26.97 -44.43 -0.30
N ASP A 16 26.86 -45.70 -0.68
CA ASP A 16 27.03 -46.85 0.24
C ASP A 16 26.16 -46.77 1.52
N GLY A 17 24.95 -46.23 1.38
CA GLY A 17 24.01 -46.05 2.50
C GLY A 17 24.32 -44.86 3.41
N GLN A 18 25.36 -44.06 3.10
CA GLN A 18 25.73 -42.86 3.85
C GLN A 18 25.45 -41.58 3.05
N LEU A 19 25.09 -40.51 3.75
CA LEU A 19 24.92 -39.19 3.17
C LEU A 19 26.24 -38.69 2.55
N SER A 20 26.17 -38.36 1.27
CA SER A 20 27.24 -37.67 0.57
C SER A 20 27.25 -36.17 0.91
N ALA A 21 28.30 -35.45 0.50
CA ALA A 21 28.39 -34.00 0.66
C ALA A 21 27.18 -33.26 0.03
N ALA A 22 26.62 -33.78 -1.07
CA ALA A 22 25.43 -33.22 -1.70
C ALA A 22 24.17 -33.39 -0.83
N GLY A 23 24.05 -34.55 -0.16
CA GLY A 23 22.97 -34.79 0.79
C GLY A 23 23.08 -33.93 2.04
N GLN A 24 24.28 -33.83 2.62
CA GLN A 24 24.53 -32.97 3.79
C GLN A 24 24.25 -31.49 3.50
N SER A 25 24.66 -30.99 2.32
CA SER A 25 24.37 -29.62 1.91
C SER A 25 22.86 -29.37 1.74
N PHE A 26 22.12 -30.36 1.23
CA PHE A 26 20.67 -30.26 1.14
C PHE A 26 20.02 -30.16 2.52
N LEU A 27 20.41 -31.04 3.47
CA LEU A 27 19.89 -31.00 4.84
C LEU A 27 20.16 -29.65 5.51
N GLN A 28 21.37 -29.09 5.36
CA GLN A 28 21.71 -27.76 5.87
C GLN A 28 20.87 -26.66 5.22
N LYS A 29 20.71 -26.68 3.89
CA LYS A 29 19.93 -25.67 3.16
C LYS A 29 18.43 -25.73 3.50
N ALA A 30 17.89 -26.92 3.65
CA ALA A 30 16.50 -27.14 4.04
C ALA A 30 16.27 -26.94 5.55
N GLY A 31 17.34 -26.94 6.36
CA GLY A 31 17.29 -26.75 7.81
C GLY A 31 16.64 -27.92 8.55
N ILE A 32 16.88 -29.15 8.07
CA ILE A 32 16.23 -30.38 8.54
C ILE A 32 17.26 -31.45 8.90
N SER A 33 16.86 -32.41 9.72
CA SER A 33 17.63 -33.63 9.96
C SER A 33 17.37 -34.70 8.88
N GLU A 34 18.23 -35.72 8.82
CA GLU A 34 18.04 -36.85 7.89
C GLU A 34 16.71 -37.59 8.13
N ASN A 35 16.22 -37.62 9.37
CA ASN A 35 14.94 -38.27 9.72
C ASN A 35 13.71 -37.54 9.14
N GLU A 36 13.86 -36.27 8.76
CA GLU A 36 12.80 -35.42 8.19
C GLU A 36 12.91 -35.33 6.66
N LEU A 37 13.89 -36.03 6.08
CA LEU A 37 14.12 -36.09 4.65
C LEU A 37 13.11 -37.02 3.99
N SER A 38 12.55 -36.58 2.86
CA SER A 38 11.70 -37.40 2.02
C SER A 38 12.25 -37.47 0.59
N PHE A 39 11.70 -38.37 -0.21
CA PHE A 39 12.06 -38.50 -1.62
C PHE A 39 10.84 -38.29 -2.50
N LYS A 40 11.04 -37.68 -3.66
CA LYS A 40 10.01 -37.46 -4.67
C LYS A 40 10.54 -37.88 -6.03
N GLU A 41 9.73 -38.53 -6.84
CA GLU A 41 10.11 -38.85 -8.21
C GLU A 41 9.88 -37.64 -9.11
N ILE A 42 10.93 -37.17 -9.79
CA ILE A 42 10.86 -36.06 -10.75
C ILE A 42 11.58 -36.49 -12.02
N LYS A 43 10.85 -36.52 -13.15
CA LYS A 43 11.38 -36.93 -14.47
C LYS A 43 12.08 -38.30 -14.44
N GLY A 44 11.49 -39.27 -13.74
CA GLY A 44 12.02 -40.64 -13.65
C GLY A 44 13.22 -40.82 -12.72
N LYS A 45 13.52 -39.84 -11.85
CA LYS A 45 14.58 -39.93 -10.84
C LYS A 45 14.03 -39.64 -9.45
N GLU A 46 14.33 -40.49 -8.47
CA GLU A 46 14.13 -40.16 -7.06
C GLU A 46 15.12 -39.06 -6.66
N VAL A 47 14.60 -37.92 -6.17
CA VAL A 47 15.39 -36.77 -5.69
C VAL A 47 15.09 -36.49 -4.23
N LEU A 48 16.05 -35.87 -3.54
CA LEU A 48 15.84 -35.33 -2.20
C LEU A 48 14.71 -34.31 -2.22
N TYR A 49 13.79 -34.41 -1.26
CA TYR A 49 12.63 -33.56 -1.19
C TYR A 49 12.31 -33.22 0.26
N HIS A 50 11.97 -31.96 0.50
CA HIS A 50 11.39 -31.51 1.74
C HIS A 50 10.35 -30.43 1.46
N GLN A 51 9.23 -30.51 2.17
CA GLN A 51 8.16 -29.55 2.08
C GLN A 51 7.92 -28.93 3.45
N LYS A 52 8.14 -27.62 3.54
CA LYS A 52 7.88 -26.88 4.77
C LYS A 52 6.60 -26.08 4.63
N ALA A 53 5.71 -26.22 5.61
CA ALA A 53 4.58 -25.34 5.75
C ALA A 53 5.08 -23.93 6.12
N ILE A 54 4.84 -22.96 5.24
CA ILE A 54 5.04 -21.55 5.55
C ILE A 54 3.74 -21.05 6.16
N LYS A 55 3.79 -20.79 7.47
CA LYS A 55 2.73 -20.06 8.16
C LYS A 55 2.69 -18.65 7.59
N GLY A 56 1.51 -18.22 7.14
CA GLY A 56 1.31 -16.84 6.74
C GLY A 56 1.49 -15.92 7.95
N LEU A 57 1.98 -14.71 7.70
CA LEU A 57 2.00 -13.63 8.68
C LEU A 57 0.62 -12.98 8.75
N GLN A 58 0.31 -12.35 9.88
CA GLN A 58 -0.90 -11.54 9.95
C GLN A 58 -0.71 -10.30 9.08
N SER A 59 -1.74 -9.86 8.35
CA SER A 59 -1.66 -8.67 7.50
C SER A 59 -1.20 -7.43 8.27
N GLN A 60 -1.61 -7.29 9.54
CA GLN A 60 -1.21 -6.19 10.42
C GLN A 60 0.32 -6.14 10.65
N GLU A 61 1.00 -7.28 10.68
CA GLU A 61 2.46 -7.36 10.92
C GLU A 61 3.28 -6.92 9.71
N VAL A 62 2.73 -7.07 8.50
CA VAL A 62 3.47 -6.82 7.25
C VAL A 62 3.05 -5.53 6.55
N LEU A 63 1.82 -5.05 6.77
CA LEU A 63 1.25 -3.95 6.00
C LEU A 63 2.03 -2.63 6.18
N GLY A 64 2.49 -2.32 7.40
CA GLY A 64 3.29 -1.12 7.66
C GLY A 64 4.59 -1.09 6.84
N GLU A 65 5.33 -2.20 6.82
CA GLU A 65 6.57 -2.32 6.03
C GLU A 65 6.28 -2.30 4.53
N MET A 66 5.21 -2.97 4.07
CA MET A 66 4.80 -2.95 2.66
C MET A 66 4.49 -1.52 2.20
N ILE A 67 3.76 -0.74 3.01
CA ILE A 67 3.47 0.67 2.71
C ILE A 67 4.75 1.50 2.73
N HIS A 68 5.65 1.27 3.68
CA HIS A 68 6.93 1.97 3.73
C HIS A 68 7.77 1.74 2.46
N GLN A 69 7.88 0.48 2.01
CA GLN A 69 8.57 0.12 0.77
C GLN A 69 7.87 0.69 -0.46
N PHE A 70 6.54 0.65 -0.49
CA PHE A 70 5.76 1.28 -1.55
C PHE A 70 6.06 2.78 -1.66
N LEU A 71 5.98 3.52 -0.55
CA LEU A 71 6.29 4.96 -0.53
C LEU A 71 7.71 5.26 -1.01
N LYS A 72 8.70 4.45 -0.61
CA LYS A 72 10.10 4.55 -1.08
C LYS A 72 10.26 4.28 -2.57
N SER A 73 9.40 3.45 -3.16
CA SER A 73 9.47 3.11 -4.58
C SER A 73 8.91 4.20 -5.50
N LEU A 74 8.15 5.17 -4.96
CA LEU A 74 7.56 6.25 -5.74
C LEU A 74 8.64 7.23 -6.21
N ASN A 75 8.72 7.44 -7.53
CA ASN A 75 9.63 8.41 -8.13
C ASN A 75 8.82 9.52 -8.82
N PHE A 76 9.05 10.76 -8.38
CA PHE A 76 8.29 11.93 -8.83
C PHE A 76 9.11 12.87 -9.73
N GLY A 77 10.35 12.52 -10.08
CA GLY A 77 11.28 13.36 -10.85
C GLY A 77 11.81 14.59 -10.12
N LYS A 78 11.03 15.15 -9.18
CA LYS A 78 11.44 16.20 -8.23
C LYS A 78 11.06 15.76 -6.81
N SER A 79 12.05 15.75 -5.91
CA SER A 79 11.87 15.47 -4.49
C SER A 79 12.19 16.71 -3.66
N MET A 80 11.56 16.79 -2.49
CA MET A 80 11.87 17.74 -1.44
C MET A 80 12.45 17.01 -0.24
N ARG A 81 13.41 17.65 0.43
CA ARG A 81 13.87 17.27 1.77
C ARG A 81 13.27 18.21 2.81
N TRP A 82 12.95 17.70 3.99
CA TRP A 82 12.41 18.51 5.08
C TRP A 82 12.85 17.98 6.44
N GLY A 83 12.80 18.84 7.45
CA GLY A 83 13.27 18.52 8.80
C GLY A 83 14.78 18.32 8.86
N ALA A 84 15.25 17.62 9.89
CA ALA A 84 16.67 17.33 10.10
C ALA A 84 17.13 16.01 9.44
N ASN A 85 16.22 15.28 8.80
CA ASN A 85 16.48 13.94 8.24
C ASN A 85 16.76 14.00 6.74
N SER A 86 17.29 12.91 6.18
CA SER A 86 17.59 12.75 4.74
C SER A 86 16.39 12.24 3.92
N PHE A 87 15.18 12.40 4.43
CA PHE A 87 13.95 11.96 3.80
C PHE A 87 13.67 12.73 2.50
N GLU A 88 13.27 12.01 1.44
CA GLU A 88 12.92 12.57 0.14
C GLU A 88 11.55 12.10 -0.34
N PHE A 89 10.67 13.04 -0.68
CA PHE A 89 9.34 12.76 -1.23
C PHE A 89 8.86 13.98 -2.05
N ILE A 90 7.81 13.86 -2.86
CA ILE A 90 7.31 15.00 -3.67
C ILE A 90 6.93 16.21 -2.80
N ARG A 91 6.42 15.96 -1.59
CA ARG A 91 6.11 16.95 -0.54
C ARG A 91 6.23 16.32 0.83
N ALA A 92 6.40 17.16 1.86
CA ALA A 92 6.47 16.68 3.24
C ALA A 92 5.17 15.96 3.66
N ILE A 93 5.29 14.70 4.06
CA ILE A 93 4.19 13.93 4.64
C ILE A 93 3.86 14.52 6.02
N ARG A 94 2.59 14.78 6.31
CA ARG A 94 2.13 15.42 7.56
C ARG A 94 1.35 14.49 8.48
N SER A 95 0.66 13.52 7.92
CA SER A 95 -0.11 12.51 8.64
C SER A 95 -0.16 11.24 7.82
N ILE A 96 -0.24 10.09 8.49
CA ILE A 96 -0.47 8.80 7.88
C ILE A 96 -1.65 8.14 8.59
N VAL A 97 -2.67 7.76 7.84
CA VAL A 97 -3.77 6.94 8.32
C VAL A 97 -3.61 5.56 7.71
N CYS A 98 -3.51 4.53 8.55
CA CYS A 98 -3.48 3.15 8.09
C CYS A 98 -4.29 2.28 9.04
N ILE A 99 -5.41 1.78 8.54
CA ILE A 99 -6.34 0.97 9.30
C ILE A 99 -6.59 -0.33 8.54
N LEU A 100 -6.67 -1.43 9.29
CA LEU A 100 -7.13 -2.71 8.80
C LEU A 100 -8.36 -3.09 9.63
N ASP A 101 -9.51 -3.15 8.95
CA ASP A 101 -10.83 -3.16 9.58
C ASP A 101 -10.97 -1.93 10.51
N ASP A 102 -11.15 -2.17 11.80
CA ASP A 102 -11.23 -1.14 12.83
C ASP A 102 -9.93 -0.97 13.61
N ASN A 103 -8.84 -1.66 13.24
CA ASN A 103 -7.59 -1.63 13.99
C ASN A 103 -6.58 -0.70 13.32
N LEU A 104 -5.84 0.07 14.14
CA LEU A 104 -4.70 0.84 13.66
C LEU A 104 -3.57 -0.13 13.29
N VAL A 105 -2.99 0.04 12.10
CA VAL A 105 -1.71 -0.60 11.76
C VAL A 105 -0.61 0.40 12.12
N GLU A 106 0.06 0.13 13.23
CA GLU A 106 1.12 0.99 13.76
C GLU A 106 2.41 0.86 12.94
N PHE A 107 2.86 1.96 12.35
CA PHE A 107 4.18 2.06 11.75
C PHE A 107 4.62 3.53 11.69
N GLU A 108 5.89 3.74 11.38
CA GLU A 108 6.45 5.07 11.17
C GLU A 108 7.12 5.13 9.80
N SER A 109 6.88 6.21 9.06
CA SER A 109 7.51 6.44 7.78
C SER A 109 7.75 7.94 7.60
N TYR A 110 8.93 8.31 7.08
CA TYR A 110 9.32 9.71 6.88
C TYR A 110 9.16 10.60 8.14
N GLY A 111 9.37 10.01 9.34
CA GLY A 111 9.23 10.69 10.63
C GLY A 111 7.79 10.94 11.07
N VAL A 112 6.81 10.29 10.42
CA VAL A 112 5.39 10.40 10.73
C VAL A 112 4.87 9.03 11.16
N LYS A 113 4.31 8.95 12.37
CA LYS A 113 3.63 7.75 12.86
C LYS A 113 2.23 7.65 12.29
N SER A 114 1.80 6.44 11.96
CA SER A 114 0.39 6.20 11.64
C SER A 114 -0.49 6.46 12.85
N ALA A 115 -1.67 7.04 12.61
CA ALA A 115 -2.64 7.31 13.66
C ALA A 115 -4.06 7.28 13.09
N LYS A 116 -5.06 7.06 13.95
CA LYS A 116 -6.48 7.26 13.61
C LYS A 116 -6.89 8.74 13.71
N LYS A 117 -6.08 9.61 13.09
CA LYS A 117 -6.31 11.04 13.06
C LYS A 117 -5.95 11.60 11.69
N THR A 118 -6.73 12.53 11.18
CA THR A 118 -6.50 13.15 9.86
C THR A 118 -6.73 14.65 9.92
N PHE A 119 -6.10 15.39 9.00
CA PHE A 119 -6.49 16.77 8.76
C PHE A 119 -7.83 16.82 8.03
N ILE A 120 -8.56 17.91 8.26
CA ILE A 120 -9.78 18.28 7.54
C ILE A 120 -9.53 19.55 6.71
N HIS A 121 -10.55 20.05 6.01
CA HIS A 121 -10.39 21.24 5.18
C HIS A 121 -9.90 22.43 6.02
N ARG A 122 -8.90 23.15 5.50
CA ARG A 122 -8.17 24.19 6.25
C ARG A 122 -9.03 25.39 6.63
N SER A 123 -10.16 25.61 5.95
CA SER A 123 -11.12 26.64 6.33
C SER A 123 -11.89 26.28 7.61
N VAL A 124 -11.87 25.02 8.04
CA VAL A 124 -12.54 24.55 9.25
C VAL A 124 -11.58 24.48 10.42
N SER A 125 -10.45 23.78 10.25
CA SER A 125 -9.43 23.66 11.30
C SER A 125 -8.07 23.33 10.70
N TYR A 126 -7.02 23.66 11.46
CA TYR A 126 -5.64 23.23 11.20
C TYR A 126 -5.21 22.04 12.06
N ASP A 127 -6.08 21.59 12.98
CA ASP A 127 -5.77 20.51 13.92
C ASP A 127 -6.19 19.13 13.38
N LEU A 128 -5.46 18.11 13.80
CA LEU A 128 -5.81 16.71 13.53
C LEU A 128 -7.13 16.35 14.24
N GLN A 129 -8.03 15.72 13.49
CA GLN A 129 -9.31 15.22 13.98
C GLN A 129 -9.26 13.70 14.11
N GLU A 130 -9.74 13.17 15.23
CA GLU A 130 -9.75 11.73 15.53
C GLU A 130 -10.99 11.04 14.95
N PHE A 131 -10.87 9.74 14.69
CA PHE A 131 -12.00 8.87 14.31
C PHE A 131 -11.75 7.46 14.84
N ASN A 132 -12.81 6.66 15.04
CA ASN A 132 -12.65 5.34 15.65
C ASN A 132 -12.50 4.21 14.61
N ASN A 133 -13.15 4.33 13.46
CA ASN A 133 -13.25 3.30 12.43
C ASN A 133 -13.30 3.91 11.02
N ALA A 134 -13.23 3.06 9.99
CA ALA A 134 -13.24 3.48 8.59
C ALA A 134 -14.50 4.28 8.22
N LYS A 135 -15.68 3.89 8.73
CA LYS A 135 -16.94 4.57 8.43
C LYS A 135 -16.93 6.01 8.95
N GLU A 136 -16.50 6.20 10.20
CA GLU A 136 -16.36 7.52 10.81
C GLU A 136 -15.34 8.39 10.06
N TYR A 137 -14.25 7.81 9.56
CA TYR A 137 -13.29 8.55 8.72
C TYR A 137 -13.96 9.17 7.50
N PHE A 138 -14.74 8.41 6.73
CA PHE A 138 -15.43 8.96 5.56
C PHE A 138 -16.46 10.03 5.93
N SER A 139 -17.27 9.79 6.97
CA SER A 139 -18.25 10.78 7.43
C SER A 139 -17.60 12.05 7.99
N LEU A 140 -16.43 11.92 8.64
CA LEU A 140 -15.64 13.04 9.15
C LEU A 140 -15.16 13.93 7.99
N LEU A 141 -14.64 13.34 6.90
CA LEU A 141 -14.20 14.10 5.74
C LEU A 141 -15.37 14.83 5.07
N GLU A 142 -16.47 14.13 4.81
CA GLU A 142 -17.65 14.69 4.13
C GLU A 142 -18.24 15.88 4.89
N LYS A 143 -18.41 15.75 6.22
CA LYS A 143 -18.92 16.82 7.09
C LYS A 143 -18.01 18.06 7.08
N ASN A 144 -16.71 17.88 6.87
CA ASN A 144 -15.71 18.95 6.97
C ASN A 144 -15.18 19.37 5.60
N TYR A 145 -16.05 19.39 4.60
CA TYR A 145 -15.75 19.90 3.25
C TYR A 145 -14.57 19.20 2.58
N ILE A 146 -14.55 17.86 2.61
CA ILE A 146 -13.65 17.05 1.79
C ILE A 146 -14.48 15.98 1.07
N ILE A 147 -14.41 15.98 -0.25
CA ILE A 147 -14.99 14.93 -1.10
C ILE A 147 -13.83 14.05 -1.57
N LEU A 148 -13.70 12.87 -0.95
CA LEU A 148 -12.59 11.98 -1.22
C LEU A 148 -12.68 11.35 -2.63
N ASP A 149 -13.89 10.94 -3.03
CA ASP A 149 -14.15 10.28 -4.31
C ASP A 149 -13.99 11.26 -5.50
N PRO A 150 -13.05 11.01 -6.43
CA PRO A 150 -12.88 11.82 -7.64
C PRO A 150 -14.15 11.91 -8.51
N LEU A 151 -14.97 10.85 -8.57
CA LEU A 151 -16.20 10.83 -9.37
C LEU A 151 -17.24 11.78 -8.78
N GLN A 152 -17.38 11.79 -7.45
CA GLN A 152 -18.27 12.74 -6.77
C GLN A 152 -17.81 14.20 -6.96
N ARG A 153 -16.49 14.44 -6.94
CA ARG A 153 -15.92 15.76 -7.29
C ARG A 153 -16.24 16.17 -8.72
N LYS A 154 -16.09 15.25 -9.69
CA LYS A 154 -16.46 15.49 -11.09
C LYS A 154 -17.93 15.88 -11.22
N GLU A 155 -18.83 15.08 -10.65
CA GLU A 155 -20.27 15.36 -10.70
C GLU A 155 -20.63 16.71 -10.10
N ARG A 156 -20.01 17.05 -8.96
CA ARG A 156 -20.22 18.34 -8.29
C ARG A 156 -19.81 19.50 -9.19
N ILE A 157 -18.65 19.44 -9.84
CA ILE A 157 -18.17 20.48 -10.76
C ILE A 157 -19.16 20.65 -11.92
N LEU A 158 -19.50 19.54 -12.60
CA LEU A 158 -20.39 19.58 -13.76
C LEU A 158 -21.80 20.09 -13.42
N LYS A 159 -22.33 19.74 -12.24
CA LYS A 159 -23.60 20.28 -11.74
C LYS A 159 -23.53 21.80 -11.53
N GLN A 160 -22.43 22.30 -10.97
CA GLN A 160 -22.26 23.74 -10.77
C GLN A 160 -22.05 24.50 -12.08
N PHE A 161 -21.35 23.91 -13.05
CA PHE A 161 -21.20 24.48 -14.39
C PHE A 161 -22.56 24.68 -15.04
N LYS A 162 -23.39 23.63 -15.11
CA LYS A 162 -24.75 23.72 -15.67
C LYS A 162 -25.62 24.80 -14.99
N LEU A 163 -25.46 24.96 -13.67
CA LEU A 163 -26.17 26.00 -12.93
C LEU A 163 -25.71 27.40 -13.36
N LEU A 164 -24.40 27.63 -13.43
CA LEU A 164 -23.83 28.91 -13.84
C LEU A 164 -24.17 29.27 -15.28
N GLU A 165 -24.13 28.30 -16.19
CA GLU A 165 -24.55 28.45 -17.59
C GLU A 165 -26.00 28.91 -17.67
N SER A 166 -26.91 28.21 -16.96
CA SER A 166 -28.33 28.55 -16.95
C SER A 166 -28.62 29.91 -16.32
N GLN A 167 -27.90 30.30 -15.27
CA GLN A 167 -28.15 31.54 -14.53
C GLN A 167 -27.61 32.78 -15.25
N ASN A 168 -26.50 32.64 -15.98
CA ASN A 168 -25.80 33.77 -16.58
C ASN A 168 -25.88 33.79 -18.12
N ASN A 169 -26.58 32.81 -18.71
CA ASN A 169 -26.70 32.65 -20.15
C ASN A 169 -25.33 32.59 -20.85
N ILE A 170 -24.43 31.82 -20.25
CA ILE A 170 -23.08 31.55 -20.76
C ILE A 170 -22.94 30.07 -21.12
N GLN A 171 -21.91 29.75 -21.89
CA GLN A 171 -21.51 28.37 -22.15
C GLN A 171 -20.09 28.18 -21.63
N ILE A 172 -19.88 27.15 -20.81
CA ILE A 172 -18.56 26.79 -20.29
C ILE A 172 -17.95 25.77 -21.25
N GLY A 173 -16.71 26.02 -21.67
CA GLY A 173 -15.98 25.11 -22.54
C GLY A 173 -15.70 23.77 -21.87
N GLU A 174 -15.86 22.68 -22.60
CA GLU A 174 -15.49 21.34 -22.15
C GLU A 174 -14.00 21.11 -22.41
N ASP A 175 -13.22 20.98 -21.33
CA ASP A 175 -11.82 20.56 -21.36
C ASP A 175 -11.68 19.40 -20.37
N GLU A 176 -11.61 18.18 -20.92
CA GLU A 176 -11.54 16.97 -20.10
C GLU A 176 -10.21 16.84 -19.34
N GLU A 177 -9.11 17.34 -19.92
CA GLU A 177 -7.78 17.29 -19.31
C GLU A 177 -7.72 18.26 -18.13
N LEU A 178 -8.17 19.50 -18.32
CA LEU A 178 -8.26 20.48 -17.25
C LEU A 178 -9.24 20.02 -16.16
N LEU A 179 -10.38 19.45 -16.54
CA LEU A 179 -11.34 18.91 -15.57
C LEU A 179 -10.70 17.80 -14.73
N ALA A 180 -9.96 16.88 -15.36
CA ALA A 180 -9.24 15.82 -14.65
C ALA A 180 -8.18 16.38 -13.69
N GLU A 181 -7.43 17.40 -14.10
CA GLU A 181 -6.47 18.09 -13.24
C GLU A 181 -7.16 18.74 -12.04
N VAL A 182 -8.21 19.52 -12.27
CA VAL A 182 -8.98 20.20 -11.21
C VAL A 182 -9.56 19.19 -10.21
N ILE A 183 -10.09 18.06 -10.70
CA ILE A 183 -10.56 16.96 -9.84
C ILE A 183 -9.40 16.43 -9.00
N ALA A 184 -8.21 16.27 -9.56
CA ALA A 184 -7.06 15.72 -8.84
C ALA A 184 -6.53 16.67 -7.75
N ILE A 185 -6.54 17.99 -7.99
CA ILE A 185 -5.91 18.98 -7.09
C ILE A 185 -6.86 19.65 -6.09
N THR A 186 -8.18 19.50 -6.25
CA THR A 186 -9.17 20.09 -5.34
C THR A 186 -9.84 19.05 -4.47
N GLU A 187 -9.92 19.29 -3.16
CA GLU A 187 -10.59 18.41 -2.21
C GLU A 187 -12.09 18.74 -2.02
N TYR A 188 -12.49 19.98 -2.32
CA TYR A 188 -13.90 20.42 -2.29
C TYR A 188 -14.16 21.50 -3.35
N PRO A 189 -14.41 21.11 -4.61
CA PRO A 189 -14.50 22.07 -5.70
C PRO A 189 -15.73 22.97 -5.60
N ASN A 190 -15.52 24.25 -5.90
CA ASN A 190 -16.56 25.25 -6.04
C ASN A 190 -16.29 26.11 -7.28
N ALA A 191 -17.22 26.10 -8.23
CA ALA A 191 -17.18 26.92 -9.43
C ALA A 191 -17.65 28.34 -9.10
N LEU A 192 -16.89 29.34 -9.56
CA LEU A 192 -17.14 30.75 -9.31
C LEU A 192 -17.19 31.48 -10.65
N LEU A 193 -18.10 32.44 -10.78
CA LEU A 193 -18.12 33.37 -11.89
C LEU A 193 -17.20 34.56 -11.56
N GLY A 194 -16.18 34.79 -12.39
CA GLY A 194 -15.33 35.98 -12.28
C GLY A 194 -16.07 37.22 -12.78
N SER A 195 -15.80 38.37 -12.16
CA SER A 195 -16.31 39.70 -12.54
C SER A 195 -15.25 40.54 -13.23
#